data_AF-A0AA87Z260-F1
#
_entry.id   AF-A0AA87Z260-F1
#
_cell.length_a   1.000
_cell.length_b   1.000
_cell.length_c   1.000
_cell.angle_alpha   90.00
_cell.angle_beta   90.00
_cell.angle_gamma   90.00
#
_symmetry.space_group_name_H-M   'P 1'
#
loop_
_entity.id
_entity.type
_entity.pdbx_description
1 polymer ?
#
loop_
_entity_poly.entity_id
_entity_poly.type
_entity_poly.pdbx_seq_one_letter_code
_entity_poly.pdbx_strand_id
1 'polypeptide(L)'
;MFEDYRSPRDKDGYGTHTASTVCGRRVSKVSALSGYARGKASGGAPLARLAIYKVCWALPGEPKVNGNTCFMEDMLAAMDDANADGVDVLSISIGTSSAVNYTHDGIAIGALHAIKKNIVVSCSAGDNGPDPGTLSNPAPWIITVGASTVDREFVAPIVLGNGVRIQGQSLTPSKLNPNKMYPSAFAADLAKSGVSRDLARVCLPDSLSPEKAKGKIVLCIRATIPELNKARSSRVSAALV
;
A
#
# COMPACT_ATOMS: atom_id res chain seq x y z
N MET A 1 -12.32 -15.06 10.45
CA MET A 1 -12.74 -13.78 11.08
C MET A 1 -12.85 -12.72 9.99
N PHE A 2 -13.88 -12.83 9.14
CA PHE A 2 -13.77 -12.54 7.71
C PHE A 2 -14.47 -11.26 7.20
N GLU A 3 -15.23 -10.56 8.05
CA GLU A 3 -16.11 -9.47 7.60
C GLU A 3 -15.70 -8.09 8.13
N ASP A 4 -16.15 -7.04 7.46
CA ASP A 4 -15.97 -5.65 7.88
C ASP A 4 -16.83 -5.27 9.08
N TYR A 5 -16.51 -4.16 9.76
CA TYR A 5 -17.39 -3.60 10.77
C TYR A 5 -18.45 -2.73 10.12
N ARG A 6 -19.74 -3.03 10.30
CA ARG A 6 -20.89 -2.15 9.91
C ARG A 6 -20.94 -0.89 10.76
N SER A 7 -19.90 -0.07 10.65
CA SER A 7 -19.62 1.14 11.41
C SER A 7 -18.47 1.88 10.70
N PRO A 8 -18.21 3.16 11.02
CA PRO A 8 -17.06 3.88 10.49
C PRO A 8 -15.71 3.36 11.01
N ARG A 9 -15.68 2.33 11.87
CA ARG A 9 -14.42 1.75 12.36
C ARG A 9 -13.60 1.17 11.21
N ASP A 10 -12.36 1.62 11.14
CA ASP A 10 -11.37 1.10 10.21
C ASP A 10 -10.84 -0.25 10.67
N LYS A 11 -10.98 -1.27 9.80
CA LYS A 11 -10.44 -2.62 9.99
C LYS A 11 -9.19 -2.87 9.15
N ASP A 12 -8.97 -2.04 8.15
CA ASP A 12 -7.92 -2.19 7.14
C ASP A 12 -6.65 -1.43 7.54
N GLY A 13 -6.81 -0.22 8.05
CA GLY A 13 -5.73 0.67 8.46
C GLY A 13 -5.44 1.78 7.44
N TYR A 14 -5.85 1.63 6.18
CA TYR A 14 -5.62 2.65 5.14
C TYR A 14 -6.24 4.00 5.50
N GLY A 15 -7.50 4.01 5.94
CA GLY A 15 -8.20 5.24 6.35
C GLY A 15 -7.56 5.90 7.57
N THR A 16 -7.12 5.11 8.55
CA THR A 16 -6.39 5.61 9.72
C THR A 16 -5.04 6.22 9.33
N HIS A 17 -4.33 5.60 8.40
CA HIS A 17 -3.05 6.09 7.89
C HIS A 17 -3.21 7.42 7.14
N THR A 18 -4.18 7.52 6.22
CA THR A 18 -4.42 8.76 5.45
C THR A 18 -4.94 9.88 6.34
N ALA A 19 -5.92 9.61 7.21
CA ALA A 19 -6.48 10.62 8.12
C ALA A 19 -5.42 11.18 9.09
N SER A 20 -4.54 10.33 9.62
CA SER A 20 -3.44 10.77 10.49
C SER A 20 -2.35 11.53 9.75
N THR A 21 -2.13 11.26 8.46
CA THR A 21 -1.22 12.04 7.61
C THR A 21 -1.76 13.45 7.34
N VAL A 22 -3.07 13.60 7.22
CA VAL A 22 -3.72 14.91 7.00
C VAL A 22 -3.81 15.70 8.30
N CYS A 23 -4.51 15.18 9.33
CA CYS A 23 -4.84 15.92 10.56
C CYS A 23 -4.36 15.25 11.85
N GLY A 24 -3.43 14.29 11.78
CA GLY A 24 -2.93 13.59 12.96
C GLY A 24 -2.37 14.54 14.01
N ARG A 25 -2.86 14.44 15.24
CA ARG A 25 -2.29 15.16 16.39
C ARG A 25 -0.83 14.76 16.58
N ARG A 26 -0.05 15.66 17.18
CA ARG A 26 1.36 15.40 17.49
C ARG A 26 1.47 14.30 18.54
N VAL A 27 2.06 13.16 18.15
CA VAL A 27 2.32 12.03 19.06
C VAL A 27 3.83 11.81 19.14
N SER A 28 4.37 11.85 20.36
CA SER A 28 5.80 11.64 20.59
C SER A 28 6.14 10.17 20.84
N LYS A 29 7.40 9.80 20.60
CA LYS A 29 7.95 8.46 20.88
C LYS A 29 7.26 7.35 20.08
N VAL A 30 6.86 7.66 18.84
CA VAL A 30 6.31 6.68 17.90
C VAL A 30 7.37 6.16 16.95
N SER A 31 7.13 4.99 16.39
CA SER A 31 7.97 4.38 15.36
C SER A 31 7.13 3.44 14.51
N ALA A 32 7.46 3.31 13.23
CA ALA A 32 6.94 2.27 12.37
C ALA A 32 7.57 0.90 12.71
N LEU A 33 6.78 -0.17 12.56
CA LEU A 33 7.24 -1.58 12.47
C LEU A 33 8.45 -1.94 13.34
N SER A 34 8.28 -2.04 14.66
CA SER A 34 9.35 -2.46 15.59
C SER A 34 10.59 -1.54 15.63
N GLY A 35 10.44 -0.25 15.32
CA GLY A 35 11.42 0.78 15.68
C GLY A 35 11.91 1.68 14.54
N TYR A 36 11.51 1.45 13.30
CA TYR A 36 11.85 2.30 12.16
C TYR A 36 11.20 3.68 12.26
N ALA A 37 11.82 4.70 11.67
CA ALA A 37 11.32 6.08 11.66
C ALA A 37 10.91 6.59 13.06
N ARG A 38 11.70 6.26 14.09
CA ARG A 38 11.43 6.70 15.45
C ARG A 38 11.45 8.22 15.53
N GLY A 39 10.41 8.81 16.12
CA GLY A 39 10.33 10.24 16.27
C GLY A 39 8.99 10.72 16.81
N LYS A 40 8.57 11.89 16.32
CA LYS A 40 7.25 12.46 16.55
C LYS A 40 6.46 12.40 15.25
N ALA A 41 5.28 11.79 15.26
CA ALA A 41 4.36 11.85 14.12
C ALA A 41 3.42 13.04 14.27
N SER A 42 3.07 13.65 13.14
CA SER A 42 2.10 14.74 13.03
C SER A 42 1.55 14.72 11.61
N GLY A 43 0.26 15.05 11.46
CA GLY A 43 -0.29 15.39 10.15
C GLY A 43 0.12 16.80 9.72
N GLY A 44 -0.23 17.15 8.47
CA GLY A 44 -0.01 18.49 7.92
C GLY A 44 -0.79 19.59 8.65
N ALA A 45 -2.02 19.29 9.08
CA ALA A 45 -2.90 20.20 9.80
C ALA A 45 -3.34 19.61 11.16
N PRO A 46 -2.44 19.52 12.16
CA PRO A 46 -2.69 18.78 13.40
C PRO A 46 -3.77 19.38 14.32
N LEU A 47 -4.26 20.59 14.01
CA LEU A 47 -5.32 21.27 14.76
C LEU A 47 -6.68 21.24 14.04
N ALA A 48 -6.72 20.77 12.80
CA ALA A 48 -7.96 20.63 12.05
C ALA A 48 -8.85 19.53 12.65
N ARG A 49 -10.15 19.61 12.36
CA ARG A 49 -11.13 18.59 12.73
C ARG A 49 -11.17 17.51 11.64
N LEU A 50 -11.57 16.30 12.02
CA LEU A 50 -11.75 15.18 11.10
C LEU A 50 -13.23 14.78 11.10
N ALA A 51 -13.80 14.66 9.89
CA ALA A 51 -15.04 13.94 9.63
C ALA A 51 -14.68 12.72 8.77
N ILE A 52 -15.15 11.53 9.15
CA ILE A 52 -14.76 10.26 8.53
C ILE A 52 -15.97 9.63 7.86
N TYR A 53 -15.87 9.48 6.53
CA TYR A 53 -16.87 8.82 5.71
C TYR A 53 -16.26 7.54 5.13
N LYS A 54 -16.67 6.38 5.66
CA LYS A 54 -16.14 5.08 5.26
C LYS A 54 -16.93 4.53 4.07
N VAL A 55 -16.26 4.41 2.92
CA VAL A 55 -16.86 3.98 1.64
C VAL A 55 -16.21 2.72 1.06
N CYS A 56 -15.13 2.25 1.68
CA CYS A 56 -14.41 1.06 1.25
C CYS A 56 -14.64 -0.08 2.23
N TRP A 57 -14.93 -1.24 1.67
CA TRP A 57 -15.37 -2.44 2.38
C TRP A 57 -14.60 -3.65 1.87
N ALA A 58 -14.69 -4.78 2.57
CA ALA A 58 -14.23 -6.07 2.07
C ALA A 58 -14.90 -6.39 0.72
N LEU A 59 -14.20 -7.12 -0.14
CA LEU A 59 -14.81 -7.68 -1.33
C LEU A 59 -16.01 -8.58 -0.94
N PRO A 60 -17.19 -8.43 -1.60
CA PRO A 60 -18.36 -9.24 -1.27
C PRO A 60 -18.08 -10.75 -1.39
N GLY A 61 -18.40 -11.51 -0.34
CA GLY A 61 -18.19 -12.96 -0.31
C GLY A 61 -16.74 -13.42 -0.12
N GLU A 62 -15.79 -12.49 0.02
CA GLU A 62 -14.37 -12.77 0.12
C GLU A 62 -13.82 -12.36 1.50
N PRO A 63 -12.84 -13.11 2.06
CA PRO A 63 -12.05 -12.64 3.20
C PRO A 63 -11.47 -11.25 2.97
N LYS A 64 -11.52 -10.36 3.98
CA LYS A 64 -10.88 -9.03 3.94
C LYS A 64 -9.40 -9.05 3.49
N VAL A 65 -8.68 -10.14 3.77
CA VAL A 65 -7.28 -10.31 3.35
C VAL A 65 -7.10 -10.35 1.82
N ASN A 66 -8.15 -10.61 1.06
CA ASN A 66 -8.14 -10.65 -0.41
C ASN A 66 -8.32 -9.26 -1.04
N GLY A 67 -8.64 -8.24 -0.23
CA GLY A 67 -8.68 -6.85 -0.63
C GLY A 67 -10.00 -6.14 -0.32
N ASN A 68 -10.10 -4.92 -0.87
CA ASN A 68 -11.20 -4.01 -0.64
C ASN A 68 -11.87 -3.60 -1.96
N THR A 69 -13.13 -3.21 -1.85
CA THR A 69 -13.87 -2.49 -2.90
C THR A 69 -14.48 -1.22 -2.32
N CYS A 70 -14.61 -0.20 -3.15
CA CYS A 70 -15.30 1.03 -2.79
C CYS A 70 -16.35 1.26 -3.88
N PHE A 71 -17.62 1.08 -3.52
CA PHE A 71 -18.71 1.20 -4.48
C PHE A 71 -18.97 2.65 -4.85
N MET A 72 -19.37 2.91 -6.09
CA MET A 72 -19.54 4.27 -6.59
C MET A 72 -20.70 4.98 -5.88
N GLU A 73 -21.77 4.25 -5.60
CA GLU A 73 -22.91 4.67 -4.82
C GLU A 73 -22.52 5.08 -3.39
N ASP A 74 -21.67 4.31 -2.71
CA ASP A 74 -21.16 4.64 -1.37
C ASP A 74 -20.30 5.90 -1.40
N MET A 75 -19.44 6.04 -2.42
CA MET A 75 -18.60 7.23 -2.61
C MET A 75 -19.43 8.48 -2.86
N LEU A 76 -20.43 8.41 -3.74
CA LEU A 76 -21.32 9.52 -4.04
C LEU A 76 -22.14 9.93 -2.82
N ALA A 77 -22.72 8.98 -2.09
CA ALA A 77 -23.47 9.25 -0.87
C ALA A 77 -22.61 9.94 0.19
N ALA A 78 -21.39 9.42 0.42
CA ALA A 78 -20.45 10.03 1.36
C ALA A 78 -20.03 11.45 0.97
N MET A 79 -19.81 11.71 -0.33
CA MET A 79 -19.49 13.05 -0.79
C MET A 79 -20.69 14.00 -0.65
N ASP A 80 -21.91 13.53 -0.89
CA ASP A 80 -23.12 14.34 -0.69
C ASP A 80 -23.31 14.70 0.79
N ASP A 81 -23.16 13.74 1.70
CA ASP A 81 -23.19 13.95 3.15
C ASP A 81 -22.10 14.92 3.59
N ALA A 82 -20.85 14.74 3.15
CA ALA A 82 -19.76 15.64 3.50
C ALA A 82 -19.99 17.08 2.98
N ASN A 83 -20.59 17.21 1.79
CA ASN A 83 -20.98 18.50 1.22
C ASN A 83 -22.15 19.15 1.97
N ALA A 84 -23.01 18.37 2.62
CA ALA A 84 -24.11 18.86 3.44
C ALA A 84 -23.64 19.24 4.85
N ASP A 85 -22.72 18.46 5.42
CA ASP A 85 -22.09 18.70 6.72
C ASP A 85 -21.17 19.93 6.72
N GLY A 86 -20.81 20.44 5.54
CA GLY A 86 -20.03 21.67 5.38
C GLY A 86 -18.55 21.49 5.69
N VAL A 87 -17.95 20.38 5.25
CA VAL A 87 -16.49 20.19 5.35
C VAL A 87 -15.75 21.22 4.50
N ASP A 88 -14.56 21.65 4.92
CA ASP A 88 -13.76 22.61 4.15
C ASP A 88 -12.94 21.95 3.02
N VAL A 89 -12.49 20.71 3.25
CA VAL A 89 -11.61 19.95 2.35
C VAL A 89 -11.99 18.48 2.35
N LEU A 90 -12.07 17.88 1.15
CA LEU A 90 -12.19 16.44 0.94
C LEU A 90 -10.82 15.88 0.54
N SER A 91 -10.33 14.89 1.31
CA SER A 91 -9.10 14.14 1.01
C SER A 91 -9.45 12.70 0.67
N ILE A 92 -9.39 12.36 -0.62
CA ILE A 92 -9.86 11.07 -1.16
C ILE A 92 -8.70 10.30 -1.77
N SER A 93 -8.14 9.36 -1.02
CA SER A 93 -7.10 8.45 -1.54
C SER A 93 -7.73 7.19 -2.14
N ILE A 94 -8.65 7.39 -3.08
CA ILE A 94 -9.39 6.36 -3.82
C ILE A 94 -9.40 6.80 -5.29
N GLY A 95 -9.43 5.85 -6.22
CA GLY A 95 -9.56 6.11 -7.64
C GLY A 95 -9.92 4.82 -8.40
N THR A 96 -10.29 4.97 -9.66
CA THR A 96 -10.54 3.85 -10.55
C THR A 96 -9.24 3.23 -11.06
N SER A 97 -9.29 1.97 -11.50
CA SER A 97 -8.12 1.31 -12.13
C SER A 97 -7.72 1.92 -13.47
N SER A 98 -8.66 2.57 -14.16
CA SER A 98 -8.44 3.37 -15.36
C SER A 98 -9.34 4.59 -15.35
N ALA A 99 -8.88 5.69 -15.94
CA ALA A 99 -9.70 6.88 -16.11
C ALA A 99 -10.99 6.53 -16.87
N VAL A 100 -12.13 6.92 -16.32
CA VAL A 100 -13.44 6.84 -16.99
C VAL A 100 -13.93 8.25 -17.31
N ASN A 101 -14.95 8.36 -18.16
CA ASN A 101 -15.56 9.66 -18.46
C ASN A 101 -16.13 10.27 -17.17
N TYR A 102 -15.97 11.58 -16.99
CA TYR A 102 -16.45 12.32 -15.83
C TYR A 102 -17.94 12.08 -15.52
N THR A 103 -18.78 11.86 -16.53
CA THR A 103 -20.22 11.57 -16.35
C THR A 103 -20.51 10.19 -15.77
N HIS A 104 -19.49 9.32 -15.70
CA HIS A 104 -19.53 7.98 -15.14
C HIS A 104 -18.55 7.79 -13.98
N ASP A 105 -17.94 8.87 -13.50
CA ASP A 105 -17.02 8.84 -12.37
C ASP A 105 -17.69 9.49 -11.14
N GLY A 106 -18.05 8.66 -10.15
CA GLY A 106 -18.67 9.14 -8.92
C GLY A 106 -17.80 10.15 -8.15
N ILE A 107 -16.48 10.02 -8.18
CA ILE A 107 -15.56 10.97 -7.55
C ILE A 107 -15.58 12.28 -8.32
N ALA A 108 -15.53 12.24 -9.66
CA ALA A 108 -15.59 13.46 -10.48
C ALA A 108 -16.92 14.21 -10.28
N ILE A 109 -18.06 13.51 -10.31
CA ILE A 109 -19.39 14.08 -10.11
C ILE A 109 -19.50 14.71 -8.70
N GLY A 110 -19.16 13.95 -7.67
CA GLY A 110 -19.19 14.45 -6.29
C GLY A 110 -18.28 15.65 -6.08
N ALA A 111 -17.08 15.63 -6.69
CA ALA A 111 -16.11 16.72 -6.58
C ALA A 111 -16.58 18.00 -7.28
N LEU A 112 -17.30 17.87 -8.40
CA LEU A 112 -17.90 19.02 -9.08
C LEU A 112 -18.94 19.71 -8.19
N HIS A 113 -19.72 18.93 -7.43
CA HIS A 113 -20.69 19.45 -6.47
C HIS A 113 -20.03 20.08 -5.25
N ALA A 114 -18.94 19.48 -4.75
CA ALA A 114 -18.14 20.02 -3.65
C ALA A 114 -17.57 21.41 -4.01
N ILE A 115 -17.01 21.57 -5.21
CA ILE A 115 -16.40 22.83 -5.64
C ILE A 115 -17.42 23.94 -5.86
N LYS A 116 -18.64 23.63 -6.31
CA LYS A 116 -19.74 24.59 -6.35
C LYS A 116 -20.10 25.15 -4.97
N LYS A 117 -19.72 24.45 -3.89
CA LYS A 117 -19.87 24.85 -2.49
C LYS A 117 -18.56 25.37 -1.86
N ASN A 118 -17.54 25.67 -2.66
CA ASN A 118 -16.21 26.10 -2.21
C ASN A 118 -15.44 25.08 -1.36
N ILE A 119 -15.73 23.79 -1.53
CA ILE A 119 -15.02 22.69 -0.85
C ILE A 119 -13.90 22.21 -1.77
N VAL A 120 -12.66 22.23 -1.27
CA VAL A 120 -11.48 21.78 -2.04
C VAL A 120 -11.42 20.25 -2.04
N VAL A 121 -11.16 19.64 -3.21
CA VAL A 121 -11.04 18.17 -3.33
C VAL A 121 -9.64 17.79 -3.76
N SER A 122 -8.98 16.97 -2.96
CA SER A 122 -7.66 16.40 -3.23
C SER A 122 -7.77 14.89 -3.40
N CYS A 123 -7.35 14.36 -4.55
CA CYS A 123 -7.35 12.93 -4.84
C CYS A 123 -5.97 12.41 -5.22
N SER A 124 -5.72 11.12 -4.96
CA SER A 124 -4.49 10.44 -5.42
C SER A 124 -4.49 10.25 -6.95
N ALA A 125 -3.33 10.34 -7.59
CA ALA A 125 -3.19 10.05 -9.03
C ALA A 125 -3.35 8.56 -9.37
N GLY A 126 -3.25 7.66 -8.38
CA GLY A 126 -3.27 6.21 -8.57
C GLY A 126 -1.87 5.61 -8.70
N ASP A 127 -1.78 4.29 -8.56
CA ASP A 127 -0.52 3.54 -8.48
C ASP A 127 -0.21 2.70 -9.75
N ASN A 128 -0.94 2.95 -10.84
CA ASN A 128 -0.86 2.15 -12.08
C ASN A 128 0.23 2.61 -13.07
N GLY A 129 1.13 3.51 -12.65
CA GLY A 129 2.25 3.96 -13.47
C GLY A 129 3.26 2.83 -13.79
N PRO A 130 4.31 3.12 -14.58
CA PRO A 130 4.77 4.46 -14.97
C PRO A 130 4.36 4.89 -16.39
N ASP A 131 3.58 4.09 -17.11
CA ASP A 131 3.24 4.37 -18.50
C ASP A 131 2.38 5.65 -18.65
N PRO A 132 2.45 6.37 -19.79
CA PRO A 132 1.60 7.53 -20.02
C PRO A 132 0.11 7.19 -19.95
N GLY A 133 -0.69 8.08 -19.35
CA GLY A 133 -2.15 7.96 -19.34
C GLY A 133 -2.72 7.01 -18.27
N THR A 134 -1.95 6.64 -17.24
CA THR A 134 -2.37 5.69 -16.19
C THR A 134 -3.00 6.35 -14.95
N LEU A 135 -3.31 7.65 -15.01
CA LEU A 135 -3.88 8.39 -13.89
C LEU A 135 -5.35 8.01 -13.64
N SER A 136 -5.77 7.96 -12.37
CA SER A 136 -7.13 7.55 -11.97
C SER A 136 -8.13 8.69 -11.82
N ASN A 137 -7.70 9.88 -11.39
CA ASN A 137 -8.58 11.02 -11.07
C ASN A 137 -8.27 12.24 -11.98
N PRO A 138 -8.67 12.25 -13.27
CA PRO A 138 -8.30 13.31 -14.24
C PRO A 138 -9.15 14.57 -14.20
N ALA A 139 -10.20 14.64 -13.38
CA ALA A 139 -11.14 15.75 -13.48
C ALA A 139 -10.45 17.09 -13.20
N PRO A 140 -10.65 18.13 -14.03
CA PRO A 140 -9.87 19.38 -13.94
C PRO A 140 -10.18 20.19 -12.68
N TRP A 141 -11.28 19.89 -12.00
CA TRP A 141 -11.64 20.49 -10.72
C TRP A 141 -11.03 19.72 -9.53
N ILE A 142 -10.34 18.60 -9.72
CA ILE A 142 -9.69 17.86 -8.63
C ILE A 142 -8.21 18.24 -8.55
N ILE A 143 -7.70 18.43 -7.33
CA ILE A 143 -6.26 18.47 -7.08
C ILE A 143 -5.74 17.03 -7.09
N THR A 144 -5.14 16.61 -8.20
CA THR A 144 -4.65 15.24 -8.38
C THR A 144 -3.18 15.14 -8.00
N VAL A 145 -2.88 14.32 -6.98
CA VAL A 145 -1.58 14.27 -6.30
C VAL A 145 -0.80 13.02 -6.69
N GLY A 146 0.38 13.21 -7.29
CA GLY A 146 1.36 12.15 -7.55
C GLY A 146 2.24 11.84 -6.34
N ALA A 147 2.82 10.64 -6.31
CA ALA A 147 3.74 10.21 -5.24
C ALA A 147 5.21 10.39 -5.67
N SER A 148 6.05 10.78 -4.72
CA SER A 148 7.51 10.85 -4.88
C SER A 148 8.22 10.34 -3.62
N THR A 149 9.52 10.10 -3.73
CA THR A 149 10.35 9.67 -2.59
C THR A 149 10.80 10.86 -1.75
N VAL A 150 11.14 10.59 -0.49
CA VAL A 150 11.83 11.54 0.40
C VAL A 150 13.29 11.11 0.57
N ASP A 151 14.08 11.95 1.25
CA ASP A 151 15.50 11.71 1.54
C ASP A 151 15.76 10.51 2.50
N ARG A 152 14.77 10.14 3.31
CA ARG A 152 14.88 9.04 4.28
C ARG A 152 14.82 7.67 3.60
N GLU A 153 15.81 6.84 3.92
CA GLU A 153 15.87 5.43 3.51
C GLU A 153 15.95 4.45 4.70
N PHE A 154 15.41 3.24 4.53
CA PHE A 154 15.53 2.14 5.50
C PHE A 154 16.50 1.07 4.98
N VAL A 155 17.78 1.30 5.24
CA VAL A 155 18.88 0.49 4.70
C VAL A 155 19.02 -0.81 5.50
N ALA A 156 19.19 -1.91 4.77
CA ALA A 156 19.45 -3.25 5.31
C ALA A 156 20.64 -3.86 4.54
N PRO A 157 21.89 -3.61 4.98
CA PRO A 157 23.05 -4.13 4.28
C PRO A 157 23.14 -5.65 4.42
N ILE A 158 23.51 -6.31 3.33
CA ILE A 158 23.80 -7.74 3.28
C ILE A 158 25.31 -7.90 3.13
N VAL A 159 25.92 -8.75 3.98
CA VAL A 159 27.32 -9.13 3.88
C VAL A 159 27.39 -10.59 3.50
N LEU A 160 28.01 -10.89 2.37
CA LEU A 160 28.17 -12.25 1.85
C LEU A 160 29.42 -12.91 2.45
N GLY A 161 29.49 -14.24 2.36
CA GLY A 161 30.63 -15.00 2.89
C GLY A 161 31.97 -14.68 2.22
N ASN A 162 31.96 -14.08 1.02
CA ASN A 162 33.14 -13.59 0.32
C ASN A 162 33.51 -12.14 0.67
N GLY A 163 32.85 -11.53 1.65
CA GLY A 163 33.10 -10.14 2.09
C GLY A 163 32.40 -9.07 1.25
N VAL A 164 31.72 -9.43 0.16
CA VAL A 164 30.95 -8.46 -0.63
C VAL A 164 29.80 -7.91 0.21
N ARG A 165 29.70 -6.57 0.23
CA ARG A 165 28.62 -5.85 0.91
C ARG A 165 27.66 -5.25 -0.11
N ILE A 166 26.38 -5.57 0.02
CA ILE A 166 25.30 -5.06 -0.83
C ILE A 166 24.40 -4.18 0.03
N GLN A 167 24.16 -2.95 -0.42
CA GLN A 167 23.20 -2.07 0.25
C GLN A 167 21.78 -2.43 -0.18
N GLY A 168 21.09 -3.18 0.67
CA GLY A 168 19.67 -3.48 0.51
C GLY A 168 18.79 -2.45 1.24
N GLN A 169 17.48 -2.63 1.13
CA GLN A 169 16.51 -1.94 1.99
C GLN A 169 15.54 -2.97 2.54
N SER A 170 15.08 -2.74 3.77
CA SER A 170 14.08 -3.61 4.41
C SER A 170 13.30 -2.85 5.46
N LEU A 171 12.05 -3.26 5.64
CA LEU A 171 11.14 -2.83 6.70
C LEU A 171 10.63 -4.02 7.51
N THR A 172 11.43 -5.09 7.61
CA THR A 172 11.05 -6.26 8.40
C THR A 172 11.18 -5.96 9.91
N PRO A 173 10.18 -6.34 10.73
CA PRO A 173 10.32 -6.30 12.18
C PRO A 173 11.24 -7.44 12.69
N SER A 174 11.39 -8.50 11.90
CA SER A 174 12.19 -9.68 12.25
C SER A 174 13.67 -9.43 12.04
N LYS A 175 14.48 -9.62 13.08
CA LYS A 175 15.93 -9.44 13.01
C LYS A 175 16.62 -10.79 13.03
N LEU A 176 17.51 -11.01 12.06
CA LEU A 176 18.50 -12.10 12.14
C LEU A 176 19.59 -11.72 13.14
N ASN A 177 20.28 -12.73 13.68
CA ASN A 177 21.45 -12.48 14.51
C ASN A 177 22.55 -11.87 13.63
N PRO A 178 22.99 -10.62 13.88
CA PRO A 178 23.99 -9.95 13.03
C PRO A 178 25.36 -10.62 13.08
N ASN A 179 25.63 -11.44 14.10
CA ASN A 179 26.90 -12.14 14.29
C ASN A 179 26.85 -13.59 13.77
N LYS A 180 25.77 -13.98 13.09
CA LYS A 180 25.60 -15.33 12.55
C LYS A 180 25.55 -15.28 11.02
N MET A 181 26.41 -16.07 10.38
CA MET A 181 26.28 -16.36 8.96
C MET A 181 25.24 -17.46 8.75
N TYR A 182 24.37 -17.26 7.77
CA TYR A 182 23.35 -18.22 7.38
C TYR A 182 23.68 -18.75 5.98
N PRO A 183 23.52 -20.06 5.73
CA PRO A 183 23.62 -20.60 4.38
C PRO A 183 22.60 -19.91 3.48
N SER A 184 22.98 -19.61 2.24
CA SER A 184 22.08 -19.06 1.23
C SER A 184 21.91 -20.02 0.06
N ALA A 185 20.75 -19.97 -0.60
CA ALA A 185 20.52 -20.72 -1.83
C ALA A 185 19.71 -19.90 -2.83
N PHE A 186 19.99 -20.09 -4.11
CA PHE A 186 19.22 -19.48 -5.18
C PHE A 186 17.90 -20.24 -5.37
N ALA A 187 16.78 -19.52 -5.44
CA ALA A 187 15.46 -20.14 -5.41
C ALA A 187 15.21 -21.13 -6.57
N ALA A 188 15.82 -20.90 -7.73
CA ALA A 188 15.74 -21.81 -8.87
C ALA A 188 16.31 -23.21 -8.59
N ASP A 189 17.24 -23.34 -7.64
CA ASP A 189 17.86 -24.61 -7.25
C ASP A 189 17.04 -25.35 -6.17
N LEU A 190 16.06 -24.66 -5.59
CA LEU A 190 15.17 -25.18 -4.57
C LEU A 190 13.81 -25.61 -5.15
N ALA A 191 13.67 -25.65 -6.47
CA ALA A 191 12.43 -26.01 -7.14
C ALA A 191 11.83 -27.32 -6.59
N LYS A 192 10.52 -27.29 -6.33
CA LYS A 192 9.72 -28.48 -6.02
C LYS A 192 9.63 -29.38 -7.25
N SER A 193 9.48 -30.69 -7.04
CA SER A 193 9.32 -31.64 -8.15
C SER A 193 8.13 -31.26 -9.04
N GLY A 194 8.34 -31.24 -10.35
CA GLY A 194 7.32 -30.83 -11.34
C GLY A 194 7.13 -29.33 -11.51
N VAL A 195 7.87 -28.48 -10.77
CA VAL A 195 7.84 -27.03 -10.92
C VAL A 195 9.04 -26.55 -11.73
N SER A 196 8.82 -25.65 -12.70
CA SER A 196 9.92 -25.10 -13.50
C SER A 196 10.82 -24.19 -12.66
N ARG A 197 12.10 -24.16 -13.04
CA ARG A 197 13.08 -23.26 -12.39
C ARG A 197 12.69 -21.78 -12.54
N ASP A 198 11.96 -21.42 -13.57
CA ASP A 198 11.46 -20.06 -13.79
C ASP A 198 10.38 -19.65 -12.79
N LEU A 199 9.50 -20.56 -12.42
CA LEU A 199 8.50 -20.31 -11.38
C LEU A 199 9.15 -20.30 -9.99
N ALA A 200 10.13 -21.17 -9.76
CA ALA A 200 10.88 -21.21 -8.51
C ALA A 200 11.78 -19.98 -8.32
N ARG A 201 12.45 -19.47 -9.37
CA ARG A 201 13.40 -18.34 -9.24
C ARG A 201 12.77 -17.08 -8.67
N VAL A 202 11.47 -16.91 -8.86
CA VAL A 202 10.68 -15.75 -8.40
C VAL A 202 9.99 -16.01 -7.05
N CYS A 203 10.20 -17.18 -6.46
CA CYS A 203 9.60 -17.58 -5.19
C CYS A 203 8.06 -17.52 -5.19
N LEU A 204 7.45 -18.02 -6.27
CA LEU A 204 6.00 -18.17 -6.33
C LEU A 204 5.50 -19.03 -5.15
N PRO A 205 4.28 -18.76 -4.64
CA PRO A 205 3.64 -19.65 -3.69
C PRO A 205 3.71 -21.11 -4.16
N ASP A 206 4.06 -22.02 -3.24
CA ASP A 206 4.22 -23.47 -3.49
C ASP A 206 5.24 -23.90 -4.56
N SER A 207 6.11 -23.00 -5.02
CA SER A 207 7.13 -23.32 -6.03
C SER A 207 8.43 -23.95 -5.48
N LEU A 208 8.69 -23.80 -4.18
CA LEU A 208 9.93 -24.22 -3.53
C LEU A 208 9.71 -25.49 -2.69
N SER A 209 10.70 -26.39 -2.67
CA SER A 209 10.72 -27.52 -1.74
C SER A 209 11.04 -27.05 -0.32
N PRO A 210 10.14 -27.26 0.66
CA PRO A 210 10.39 -26.89 2.04
C PRO A 210 11.64 -27.54 2.62
N GLU A 211 11.91 -28.79 2.26
CA GLU A 211 13.05 -29.58 2.74
C GLU A 211 14.37 -28.98 2.26
N LYS A 212 14.42 -28.53 0.99
CA LYS A 212 15.62 -27.91 0.41
C LYS A 212 15.85 -26.48 0.94
N ALA A 213 14.78 -25.76 1.27
CA ALA A 213 14.83 -24.37 1.72
C ALA A 213 15.12 -24.21 3.22
N LYS A 214 14.73 -25.19 4.04
CA LYS A 214 14.79 -25.13 5.51
C LYS A 214 16.15 -24.63 6.02
N GLY A 215 16.11 -23.56 6.81
CA GLY A 215 17.29 -23.00 7.50
C GLY A 215 18.24 -22.19 6.61
N LYS A 216 17.83 -21.85 5.39
CA LYS A 216 18.60 -21.05 4.44
C LYS A 216 17.96 -19.69 4.20
N ILE A 217 18.79 -18.72 3.82
CA ILE A 217 18.32 -17.48 3.18
C ILE A 217 18.09 -17.78 1.70
N VAL A 218 16.85 -17.62 1.23
CA VAL A 218 16.49 -17.89 -0.16
C VAL A 218 16.59 -16.61 -0.99
N LEU A 219 17.40 -16.64 -2.05
CA LEU A 219 17.54 -15.54 -2.99
C LEU A 219 16.51 -15.68 -4.13
N CYS A 220 15.58 -14.73 -4.20
CA CYS A 220 14.55 -14.65 -5.24
C CYS A 220 14.85 -13.52 -6.24
N ILE A 221 14.60 -13.77 -7.53
CA ILE A 221 14.61 -12.74 -8.57
C ILE A 221 13.22 -12.13 -8.66
N ARG A 222 13.16 -10.80 -8.72
CA ARG A 222 11.91 -10.09 -9.02
C ARG A 222 11.53 -10.30 -10.49
N ALA A 223 10.30 -10.75 -10.75
CA ALA A 223 9.67 -10.67 -12.06
C ALA A 223 8.26 -10.11 -11.94
N THR A 224 7.79 -9.41 -12.96
CA THR A 224 6.38 -9.02 -13.11
C THR A 224 5.63 -10.23 -13.63
N ILE A 225 4.83 -10.88 -12.78
CA ILE A 225 3.90 -11.94 -13.20
C ILE A 225 2.49 -11.33 -13.20
N PRO A 226 1.77 -11.35 -14.34
CA PRO A 226 0.46 -10.68 -14.47
C PRO A 226 -0.57 -11.06 -13.39
N GLU A 227 -0.48 -12.27 -12.82
CA GLU A 227 -1.47 -12.80 -11.88
C GLU A 227 -1.21 -12.46 -10.39
N LEU A 228 -0.08 -11.86 -10.03
CA LEU A 228 0.28 -11.56 -8.62
C LEU A 228 0.32 -10.07 -8.26
N ASN A 229 -0.23 -9.21 -9.12
CA ASN A 229 -0.23 -7.75 -8.99
C ASN A 229 -1.00 -7.17 -7.78
N LYS A 230 -1.31 -7.94 -6.73
CA LYS A 230 -2.01 -7.42 -5.54
C LYS A 230 -1.21 -7.36 -4.24
N ALA A 231 0.00 -7.91 -4.14
CA ALA A 231 0.79 -7.70 -2.93
C ALA A 231 2.30 -7.87 -3.13
N ARG A 232 3.05 -6.83 -2.74
CA ARG A 232 4.52 -6.79 -2.52
C ARG A 232 5.39 -6.49 -3.74
N SER A 233 5.43 -5.22 -4.09
CA SER A 233 6.58 -4.59 -4.77
C SER A 233 7.66 -4.25 -3.74
N SER A 234 8.87 -4.83 -3.85
CA SER A 234 10.16 -4.10 -3.76
C SER A 234 11.40 -5.02 -3.62
N ARG A 235 12.44 -4.69 -4.40
CA ARG A 235 13.88 -5.06 -4.31
C ARG A 235 14.24 -6.56 -4.25
N VAL A 236 15.52 -6.88 -4.49
CA VAL A 236 16.10 -8.22 -4.26
C VAL A 236 15.69 -8.64 -2.87
N SER A 237 14.73 -9.55 -2.80
CA SER A 237 14.17 -10.01 -1.55
C SER A 237 14.83 -11.33 -1.23
N ALA A 238 15.73 -11.31 -0.26
CA ALA A 238 16.11 -12.52 0.45
C ALA A 238 14.92 -12.87 1.35
N ALA A 239 14.14 -13.89 0.98
CA ALA A 239 13.09 -14.41 1.83
C ALA A 239 13.72 -15.42 2.80
N LEU A 240 13.42 -15.27 4.10
CA LEU A 240 13.65 -16.35 5.05
C LEU A 240 12.45 -17.31 4.93
N VAL A 241 12.70 -18.58 4.63
CA VAL A 241 11.71 -19.66 4.74
C VAL A 241 12.08 -20.51 5.94
#